data_AF-A0A248YQE7-F1
#
_entry.id   AF-A0A248YQE7-F1
#
_cell.length_a   1.000
_cell.length_b   1.000
_cell.length_c   1.000
_cell.angle_alpha   90.00
_cell.angle_beta   90.00
_cell.angle_gamma   90.00
#
_symmetry.space_group_name_H-M   'P 1'
#
loop_
_entity.id
_entity.type
_entity.pdbx_description
1 polymer ?
#
loop_
_entity_poly.entity_id
_entity_poly.type
_entity_poly.pdbx_seq_one_letter_code
_entity_poly.pdbx_strand_id
1 'polypeptide(L)'
;MSYIVSWDGPSAEEPDRGNEVPVSTAQELDLVLDRVNAQAAAENLPYAVQIHQPGRHGAIMIGIGHPERSFVDWLDRSQPHGSGNRYATDPDLPPVSEAIAFDFYGDWTEMPPERTRISPERAREAAREYLHTGQQPSLAWVAG
;
A
#
# COMPACT_ATOMS: atom_id res chain seq x y z
N MET A 1 1.81 20.17 -1.75
CA MET A 1 2.10 19.21 -2.85
C MET A 1 1.02 18.16 -2.80
N SER A 2 0.48 17.73 -3.94
CA SER A 2 -0.62 16.76 -3.99
C SER A 2 -0.11 15.38 -4.37
N TYR A 3 -0.63 14.35 -3.70
CA TYR A 3 -0.42 12.93 -3.94
C TYR A 3 -1.74 12.29 -4.34
N ILE A 4 -1.70 11.25 -5.14
CA ILE A 4 -2.88 10.46 -5.50
C ILE A 4 -2.84 9.17 -4.69
N VAL A 5 -3.94 8.92 -3.97
CA VAL A 5 -4.23 7.65 -3.31
C VAL A 5 -5.16 6.85 -4.21
N SER A 6 -4.76 5.65 -4.61
CA SER A 6 -5.53 4.79 -5.51
C SER A 6 -5.68 3.37 -4.98
N TRP A 7 -6.87 2.80 -5.11
CA TRP A 7 -7.20 1.42 -4.75
C TRP A 7 -8.34 0.92 -5.62
N ASP A 8 -8.59 -0.40 -5.61
CA ASP A 8 -9.79 -1.00 -6.20
C ASP A 8 -9.99 -0.61 -7.67
N GLY A 9 -8.93 -0.76 -8.45
CA GLY A 9 -8.77 -0.29 -9.83
C GLY A 9 -9.42 -1.15 -10.90
N PRO A 10 -9.19 -0.77 -12.17
CA PRO A 10 -9.89 -1.37 -13.28
C PRO A 10 -9.44 -2.80 -13.48
N SER A 11 -10.40 -3.71 -13.58
CA SER A 11 -10.16 -5.10 -13.99
C SER A 11 -10.51 -5.27 -15.47
N ALA A 12 -10.15 -6.41 -16.06
CA ALA A 12 -10.58 -6.74 -17.42
C ALA A 12 -12.11 -6.79 -17.57
N GLU A 13 -12.82 -7.07 -16.48
CA GLU A 13 -14.29 -7.17 -16.43
C GLU A 13 -14.95 -5.82 -16.11
N GLU A 14 -14.25 -4.94 -15.38
CA GLU A 14 -14.77 -3.65 -14.93
C GLU A 14 -13.75 -2.51 -15.21
N PRO A 15 -13.67 -2.02 -16.46
CA PRO A 15 -12.64 -1.07 -16.89
C PRO A 15 -12.81 0.34 -16.31
N ASP A 16 -14.00 0.67 -15.81
CA ASP A 16 -14.29 1.96 -15.14
C ASP A 16 -14.17 1.85 -13.61
N ARG A 17 -13.80 0.69 -13.08
CA ARG A 17 -13.54 0.48 -11.65
C ARG A 17 -12.25 1.20 -11.27
N GLY A 18 -12.18 1.73 -10.05
CA GLY A 18 -11.05 2.53 -9.61
C GLY A 18 -11.46 3.68 -8.75
N ASN A 19 -10.83 3.78 -7.59
CA ASN A 19 -10.86 4.98 -6.78
C ASN A 19 -9.51 5.69 -6.91
N GLU A 20 -9.56 6.99 -7.23
CA GLU A 20 -8.41 7.88 -7.14
C GLU A 20 -8.82 9.13 -6.37
N VAL A 21 -8.09 9.44 -5.30
CA VAL A 21 -8.35 10.61 -4.46
C VAL A 21 -7.07 11.43 -4.28
N PRO A 22 -7.06 12.70 -4.70
CA PRO A 22 -5.95 13.59 -4.42
C PRO A 22 -5.94 14.00 -2.94
N VAL A 23 -4.77 13.96 -2.31
CA VAL A 23 -4.54 14.38 -0.93
C VAL A 23 -3.29 15.25 -0.85
N SER A 24 -3.29 16.24 0.04
CA SER A 24 -2.15 17.14 0.27
C SER A 24 -1.73 17.22 1.74
N THR A 25 -2.53 16.64 2.65
CA THR A 25 -2.28 16.65 4.10
C THR A 25 -2.39 15.25 4.70
N ALA A 26 -1.73 15.04 5.84
CA ALA A 26 -1.80 13.77 6.57
C ALA A 26 -3.24 13.44 7.02
N GLN A 27 -4.03 14.47 7.37
CA GLN A 27 -5.43 14.30 7.74
C GLN A 27 -6.29 13.81 6.57
N GLU A 28 -6.12 14.38 5.36
CA GLU A 28 -6.82 13.91 4.16
C GLU A 28 -6.41 12.47 3.82
N LEU A 29 -5.12 12.15 3.90
CA LEU A 29 -4.63 10.78 3.72
C LEU A 29 -5.30 9.82 4.70
N ASP A 30 -5.32 10.16 5.99
CA ASP A 30 -5.93 9.30 7.01
C ASP A 30 -7.42 9.08 6.76
N LEU A 31 -8.17 10.11 6.38
CA LEU A 31 -9.60 9.99 6.02
C LEU A 31 -9.82 9.06 4.82
N VAL A 32 -8.95 9.13 3.81
CA VAL A 32 -9.02 8.20 2.67
C VAL A 32 -8.71 6.77 3.11
N LEU A 33 -7.66 6.56 3.92
CA LEU A 33 -7.32 5.24 4.43
C LEU A 33 -8.40 4.65 5.35
N ASP A 34 -9.09 5.48 6.14
CA ASP A 34 -10.25 5.06 6.92
C ASP A 34 -11.42 4.65 6.03
N ARG A 35 -11.66 5.38 4.93
CA ARG A 35 -12.66 4.99 3.91
C ARG A 35 -12.31 3.65 3.29
N VAL A 36 -11.05 3.43 2.89
CA VAL A 36 -10.61 2.14 2.34
C VAL A 36 -10.79 1.02 3.37
N ASN A 37 -10.44 1.25 4.62
CA ASN A 37 -10.61 0.26 5.68
C ASN A 37 -12.09 -0.08 5.94
N ALA A 38 -12.98 0.90 5.90
CA ALA A 38 -14.41 0.68 6.02
C ALA A 38 -14.98 -0.13 4.83
N GLN A 39 -14.51 0.15 3.61
CA GLN A 39 -14.84 -0.65 2.43
C GLN A 39 -14.35 -2.09 2.58
N ALA A 40 -13.08 -2.28 2.98
CA ALA A 40 -12.49 -3.60 3.21
C ALA A 40 -13.28 -4.43 4.23
N ALA A 41 -13.75 -3.79 5.30
CA ALA A 41 -14.60 -4.44 6.30
C ALA A 41 -15.98 -4.83 5.75
N ALA A 42 -16.59 -3.98 4.91
CA ALA A 42 -17.90 -4.26 4.30
C ALA A 42 -17.83 -5.40 3.27
N GLU A 43 -16.74 -5.48 2.51
CA GLU A 43 -16.51 -6.50 1.47
C GLU A 43 -15.80 -7.75 2.01
N ASN A 44 -15.35 -7.72 3.27
CA ASN A 44 -14.51 -8.74 3.89
C ASN A 44 -13.27 -9.05 3.03
N LEU A 45 -12.63 -7.99 2.52
CA LEU A 45 -11.55 -8.05 1.54
C LEU A 45 -10.54 -6.92 1.77
N PRO A 46 -9.28 -7.23 2.15
CA PRO A 46 -8.22 -6.22 2.23
C PRO A 46 -7.80 -5.69 0.85
N TYR A 47 -7.41 -4.41 0.76
CA TYR A 47 -6.94 -3.77 -0.48
C TYR A 47 -5.46 -3.42 -0.46
N ALA A 48 -4.84 -3.48 -1.63
CA ALA A 48 -3.59 -2.79 -1.91
C ALA A 48 -3.89 -1.33 -2.29
N VAL A 49 -3.34 -0.39 -1.52
CA VAL A 49 -3.49 1.05 -1.73
C VAL A 49 -2.16 1.63 -2.20
N GLN A 50 -2.13 2.21 -3.39
CA GLN A 50 -0.96 2.93 -3.89
C GLN A 50 -1.07 4.42 -3.59
N ILE A 51 0.03 5.02 -3.16
CA ILE A 51 0.16 6.45 -2.93
C ILE A 51 1.34 6.94 -3.75
N HIS A 52 1.11 7.91 -4.63
CA HIS A 52 2.15 8.42 -5.51
C HIS A 52 2.01 9.93 -5.76
N GLN A 53 3.13 10.60 -5.98
CA GLN A 53 3.14 11.97 -6.44
C GLN A 53 3.26 12.01 -7.98
N PRO A 54 2.34 12.67 -8.70
CA PRO A 54 2.45 12.83 -10.15
C PRO A 54 3.80 13.44 -10.56
N GLY A 55 4.44 12.84 -11.55
CA GLY A 55 5.75 13.27 -12.07
C GLY A 55 6.97 12.87 -11.22
N ARG A 56 6.78 12.09 -10.14
CA ARG A 56 7.88 11.48 -9.37
C ARG A 56 8.01 9.99 -9.70
N HIS A 57 9.23 9.46 -9.56
CA HIS A 57 9.50 8.04 -9.81
C HIS A 57 9.14 7.12 -8.64
N GLY A 58 9.23 7.61 -7.40
CA GLY A 58 8.93 6.81 -6.21
C GLY A 58 7.45 6.82 -5.86
N ALA A 59 6.89 5.65 -5.56
CA ALA A 59 5.57 5.46 -4.99
C ALA A 59 5.62 4.44 -3.85
N ILE A 60 4.64 4.48 -2.95
CA ILE A 60 4.45 3.46 -1.91
C ILE A 60 3.15 2.71 -2.17
N MET A 61 3.13 1.42 -1.87
CA MET A 61 1.91 0.61 -1.84
C MET A 61 1.78 -0.06 -0.48
N ILE A 62 0.60 -0.02 0.11
CA ILE A 62 0.34 -0.56 1.45
C ILE A 62 -0.91 -1.44 1.46
N GLY A 63 -0.93 -2.42 2.36
CA GLY A 63 -2.14 -3.21 2.63
C GLY A 63 -3.07 -2.48 3.60
N ILE A 64 -4.38 -2.48 3.34
CA ILE A 64 -5.40 -1.93 4.24
C ILE A 64 -6.56 -2.91 4.37
N GLY A 65 -7.04 -3.13 5.60
CA GLY A 65 -8.24 -3.94 5.87
C GLY A 65 -8.01 -5.23 6.67
N HIS A 66 -6.79 -5.79 6.65
CA HIS A 66 -6.48 -6.95 7.50
C HIS A 66 -6.22 -6.48 8.95
N PRO A 67 -6.82 -7.14 9.97
CA PRO A 67 -6.86 -6.60 11.34
C PRO A 67 -5.48 -6.54 12.02
N GLU A 68 -4.57 -7.44 11.68
CA GLU A 68 -3.30 -7.57 12.41
C GLU A 68 -2.05 -7.41 11.55
N ARG A 69 -2.20 -7.33 10.23
CA ARG A 69 -1.08 -7.41 9.27
C ARG A 69 -1.34 -6.50 8.10
N SER A 70 -0.25 -6.05 7.51
CA SER A 70 -0.19 -5.22 6.32
C SER A 70 1.11 -5.56 5.58
N PHE A 71 1.27 -5.02 4.39
CA PHE A 71 2.56 -4.93 3.72
C PHE A 71 2.86 -3.46 3.41
N VAL A 72 4.13 -3.17 3.09
CA VAL A 72 4.56 -1.88 2.55
C VAL A 72 5.60 -2.13 1.47
N ASP A 73 5.30 -1.73 0.25
CA ASP A 73 6.19 -1.82 -0.91
C ASP A 73 6.62 -0.43 -1.36
N TRP A 74 7.91 -0.27 -1.62
CA TRP A 74 8.47 0.86 -2.35
C TRP A 74 8.57 0.49 -3.83
N LEU A 75 7.92 1.30 -4.66
CA LEU A 75 7.90 1.13 -6.10
C LEU A 75 8.81 2.19 -6.72
N ASP A 76 9.98 1.78 -7.19
CA ASP A 76 10.93 2.66 -7.86
C ASP A 76 10.75 2.57 -9.39
N ARG A 77 10.00 3.54 -9.92
CA ARG A 77 9.73 3.64 -11.36
C ARG A 77 10.86 4.30 -12.15
N SER A 78 12.02 4.59 -11.53
CA SER A 78 13.20 5.08 -12.25
C SER A 78 13.99 3.95 -12.89
N GLN A 79 13.83 2.71 -12.40
CA GLN A 79 14.59 1.56 -12.84
C GLN A 79 13.77 0.66 -13.78
N PRO A 80 14.42 0.05 -14.81
CA PRO A 80 13.74 -0.88 -15.68
C PRO A 80 13.28 -2.14 -14.91
N HIS A 81 12.14 -2.67 -15.33
CA HIS A 81 11.56 -3.93 -14.83
C HIS A 81 11.36 -4.00 -13.30
N GLY A 82 11.24 -2.86 -12.61
CA GLY A 82 10.97 -2.84 -11.16
C GLY A 82 12.15 -3.31 -10.30
N SER A 83 13.37 -3.37 -10.83
CA SER A 83 14.57 -3.79 -10.09
C SER A 83 14.92 -2.93 -8.86
N GLY A 84 14.37 -1.71 -8.79
CA GLY A 84 14.46 -0.84 -7.62
C GLY A 84 13.37 -1.10 -6.56
N ASN A 85 12.42 -2.01 -6.80
CA ASN A 85 11.34 -2.30 -5.87
C ASN A 85 11.87 -2.97 -4.61
N ARG A 86 11.30 -2.60 -3.46
CA ARG A 86 11.66 -3.13 -2.14
C ARG A 86 10.39 -3.37 -1.36
N TYR A 87 10.40 -4.34 -0.47
CA TYR A 87 9.34 -4.51 0.53
C TYR A 87 9.89 -4.28 1.93
N ALA A 88 9.09 -3.69 2.79
CA ALA A 88 9.46 -3.46 4.17
C ALA A 88 9.07 -4.66 5.04
N THR A 89 9.85 -4.87 6.09
CA THR A 89 9.55 -5.84 7.15
C THR A 89 9.80 -5.20 8.51
N ASP A 90 9.06 -5.63 9.51
CA ASP A 90 9.34 -5.41 10.91
C ASP A 90 10.05 -6.66 11.44
N PRO A 91 11.34 -6.57 11.80
CA PRO A 91 12.12 -7.72 12.25
C PRO A 91 11.58 -8.31 13.56
N ASP A 92 10.87 -7.51 14.36
CA ASP A 92 10.33 -7.90 15.66
C ASP A 92 8.91 -8.50 15.54
N LEU A 93 8.24 -8.32 14.39
CA LEU A 93 6.96 -8.94 14.10
C LEU A 93 7.19 -10.30 13.40
N PRO A 94 6.79 -11.44 13.99
CA PRO A 94 6.95 -12.73 13.34
C PRO A 94 6.05 -12.84 12.08
N PRO A 95 6.48 -13.63 11.08
CA PRO A 95 5.62 -13.96 9.94
C PRO A 95 4.36 -14.70 10.42
N VAL A 96 3.27 -14.52 9.69
CA VAL A 96 2.06 -15.33 9.85
C VAL A 96 2.26 -16.76 9.33
N SER A 97 1.32 -17.66 9.62
CA SER A 97 1.40 -19.05 9.14
C SER A 97 0.99 -19.21 7.68
N GLU A 98 0.16 -18.31 7.15
CA GLU A 98 -0.48 -18.43 5.84
C GLU A 98 -0.35 -17.10 5.07
N ALA A 99 -0.38 -17.18 3.75
CA ALA A 99 -0.41 -15.99 2.91
C ALA A 99 -1.72 -15.23 3.11
N ILE A 100 -1.67 -13.90 2.94
CA ILE A 100 -2.84 -13.03 3.09
C ILE A 100 -3.16 -12.47 1.70
N ALA A 101 -4.38 -12.70 1.23
CA ALA A 101 -4.85 -12.13 -0.02
C ALA A 101 -5.21 -10.65 0.15
N PHE A 102 -4.76 -9.83 -0.80
CA PHE A 102 -5.20 -8.45 -0.98
C PHE A 102 -5.72 -8.27 -2.40
N ASP A 103 -6.70 -7.40 -2.57
CA ASP A 103 -7.15 -6.93 -3.87
C ASP A 103 -6.15 -5.89 -4.42
N PHE A 104 -5.48 -6.26 -5.51
CA PHE A 104 -4.60 -5.42 -6.30
C PHE A 104 -5.34 -4.98 -7.57
N TYR A 105 -6.23 -4.00 -7.42
CA TYR A 105 -6.97 -3.41 -8.54
C TYR A 105 -7.84 -4.44 -9.30
N GLY A 106 -8.60 -5.24 -8.55
CA GLY A 106 -9.45 -6.31 -9.06
C GLY A 106 -8.76 -7.67 -9.12
N ASP A 107 -7.43 -7.72 -9.10
CA ASP A 107 -6.67 -8.96 -9.09
C ASP A 107 -6.32 -9.41 -7.67
N TRP A 108 -6.70 -10.63 -7.32
CA TRP A 108 -6.47 -11.18 -6.00
C TRP A 108 -5.05 -11.71 -5.93
N THR A 109 -4.22 -11.08 -5.10
CA THR A 109 -2.82 -11.50 -4.96
C THR A 109 -2.54 -11.91 -3.52
N GLU A 110 -2.07 -13.14 -3.36
CA GLU A 110 -1.58 -13.65 -2.09
C GLU A 110 -0.22 -13.04 -1.76
N MET A 111 -0.17 -12.26 -0.68
CA MET A 111 1.07 -11.76 -0.11
C MET A 111 1.67 -12.82 0.82
N PRO A 112 2.93 -13.24 0.60
CA PRO A 112 3.56 -14.26 1.41
C PRO A 112 3.80 -13.77 2.85
N PRO A 113 3.85 -14.69 3.83
CA PRO A 113 4.02 -14.35 5.25
C PRO A 113 5.17 -13.41 5.58
N GLU A 114 6.29 -13.51 4.86
CA GLU A 114 7.47 -12.69 5.06
C GLU A 114 7.25 -11.23 4.68
N ARG A 115 6.40 -10.96 3.69
CA ARG A 115 6.10 -9.61 3.19
C ARG A 115 4.98 -8.93 3.98
N THR A 116 4.21 -9.69 4.74
CA THR A 116 3.13 -9.17 5.59
C THR A 116 3.58 -8.90 7.03
N ARG A 117 4.89 -8.93 7.29
CA ARG A 117 5.52 -8.61 8.59
C ARG A 117 5.49 -7.11 8.87
N ILE A 118 4.35 -6.45 8.71
CA ILE A 118 4.13 -5.05 9.06
C ILE A 118 2.76 -4.95 9.76
N SER A 119 2.66 -4.17 10.83
CA SER A 119 1.34 -3.87 11.44
C SER A 119 0.57 -2.83 10.61
N PRO A 120 -0.77 -2.81 10.65
CA PRO A 120 -1.56 -1.79 9.96
C PRO A 120 -1.16 -0.36 10.38
N GLU A 121 -0.91 -0.14 11.67
CA GLU A 121 -0.47 1.16 12.20
C GLU A 121 0.86 1.61 11.59
N ARG A 122 1.84 0.69 11.51
CA ARG A 122 3.15 0.98 10.95
C ARG A 122 3.10 1.27 9.45
N ALA A 123 2.20 0.62 8.71
CA ALA A 123 1.95 0.93 7.30
C ALA A 123 1.36 2.34 7.12
N ARG A 124 0.44 2.76 7.99
CA ARG A 124 -0.13 4.12 7.98
C ARG A 124 0.94 5.17 8.34
N GLU A 125 1.80 4.89 9.30
CA GLU A 125 2.94 5.76 9.63
C GLU A 125 3.87 5.95 8.42
N ALA A 126 4.21 4.86 7.72
CA ALA A 126 5.04 4.91 6.52
C ALA A 126 4.41 5.73 5.39
N ALA A 127 3.09 5.61 5.21
CA ALA A 127 2.33 6.42 4.26
C ALA A 127 2.41 7.93 4.58
N ARG A 128 2.30 8.30 5.86
CA ARG A 128 2.46 9.70 6.32
C ARG A 128 3.89 10.21 6.13
N GLU A 129 4.89 9.38 6.41
CA GLU A 129 6.30 9.73 6.17
C GLU A 129 6.57 9.97 4.68
N TYR A 130 6.07 9.10 3.80
CA TYR A 130 6.17 9.27 2.36
C TYR A 130 5.44 10.53 1.88
N LEU A 131 4.25 10.82 2.41
CA LEU A 131 3.51 12.05 2.08
C LEU A 131 4.31 13.31 2.44
N HIS A 132 5.04 13.28 3.56
CA HIS A 132 5.82 14.42 4.02
C HIS A 132 7.14 14.61 3.26
N THR A 133 7.82 13.51 2.95
CA THR A 133 9.20 13.53 2.42
C THR A 133 9.27 13.30 0.91
N GLY A 134 8.29 12.60 0.34
CA GLY A 134 8.35 12.04 -1.01
C GLY A 134 9.45 11.01 -1.22
N GLN A 135 10.05 10.49 -0.13
CA GLN A 135 11.15 9.53 -0.14
C GLN A 135 10.72 8.17 0.41
N GLN A 136 11.54 7.15 0.19
CA GLN A 136 11.36 5.83 0.80
C GLN A 136 11.31 5.97 2.34
N PRO A 137 10.23 5.51 3.01
CA PRO A 137 10.10 5.61 4.47
C PRO A 137 11.20 4.89 5.25
N SER A 138 11.41 5.31 6.49
CA SER A 138 12.45 4.81 7.40
C SER A 138 12.07 3.46 8.03
N LEU A 139 11.99 2.42 7.20
CA LEU A 139 11.71 1.02 7.57
C LEU A 139 12.89 0.10 7.26
N ALA A 140 12.83 -1.16 7.70
CA ALA A 140 13.79 -2.19 7.29
C ALA A 140 13.36 -2.78 5.94
N TRP A 141 14.15 -2.54 4.90
CA TRP A 141 13.82 -2.88 3.52
C TRP A 141 14.58 -4.11 3.03
N VAL A 142 13.89 -4.97 2.29
CA VAL A 142 14.44 -6.13 1.60
C VAL A 142 14.28 -5.94 0.09
N ALA A 143 15.23 -6.43 -0.69
CA ALA A 143 15.12 -6.48 -2.14
C ALA A 143 13.89 -7.31 -2.55
N GLY A 144 13.01 -6.70 -3.36
CA GLY A 144 11.86 -7.36 -3.96
C GLY A 144 12.21 -8.17 -5.20
#